data_AF-A0A7V9TZM7-F1
#
_entry.id   AF-A0A7V9TZM7-F1
#
_cell.length_a   1.000
_cell.length_b   1.000
_cell.length_c   1.000
_cell.angle_alpha   90.00
_cell.angle_beta   90.00
_cell.angle_gamma   90.00
#
_symmetry.space_group_name_H-M   'P 1'
#
loop_
_entity.id
_entity.type
_entity.pdbx_description
1 polymer ?
#
loop_
_entity_poly.entity_id
_entity_poly.type
_entity_poly.pdbx_seq_one_letter_code
_entity_poly.pdbx_strand_id
1 'polypeptide(L)'
;MRALDAHSFGPNLKSFREVWRQFMGRMMSFLLGPVFVIALIFVVMAILLSFVVADMKSGQPAIVHLKSGVADGVDRDGVVTKSDKYLTVNSAAHGKEVFGWEQIQFISEKDISTSRRLDRIVDLIDLLSKFGLLATVLFFMVGLYQYGQTQKWEREKFLASAIKEFVGVKSVRNARLMLDSLALYEEGRMIDLIPQEEKAKDQTVFVNNYEIFGALTTNPHEDLDKEDLRAVAIRDCFDGFLSYLVTFDHYIEQGLITKDALSAHIGYWIDLLGPTSSLDPIFRRRVLAYAEAYEMTGVADLIRKYNKPPLWKRILG
;
A
#
# COMPACT_ATOMS: atom_id res chain seq x y z
N MET A 1 -40.48 -30.11 20.31
CA MET A 1 -39.81 -30.24 18.99
C MET A 1 -40.08 -28.99 18.17
N ARG A 2 -39.19 -28.00 18.25
CA ARG A 2 -39.20 -26.82 17.36
C ARG A 2 -38.13 -27.06 16.30
N ALA A 3 -38.51 -26.96 15.04
CA ALA A 3 -37.61 -27.07 13.91
C ALA A 3 -36.52 -26.00 14.02
N LEU A 4 -35.27 -26.44 14.07
CA LEU A 4 -34.10 -25.58 13.96
C LEU A 4 -33.98 -25.16 12.50
N ASP A 5 -34.34 -23.90 12.23
CA ASP A 5 -34.08 -23.26 10.94
C ASP A 5 -32.57 -23.20 10.71
N ALA A 6 -32.12 -23.98 9.73
CA ALA A 6 -30.77 -23.98 9.22
C ALA A 6 -30.53 -22.66 8.47
N HIS A 7 -30.17 -21.61 9.23
CA HIS A 7 -29.66 -20.37 8.66
C HIS A 7 -28.33 -20.68 7.96
N SER A 8 -28.42 -20.77 6.64
CA SER A 8 -27.30 -20.96 5.73
C SER A 8 -26.34 -19.78 5.87
N PHE A 9 -25.15 -20.05 6.41
CA PHE A 9 -23.98 -19.19 6.27
C PHE A 9 -23.50 -19.24 4.81
N GLY A 10 -24.28 -18.64 3.90
CA GLY A 10 -23.84 -18.37 2.54
C GLY A 10 -22.82 -17.23 2.57
N PRO A 11 -21.60 -17.38 2.03
CA PRO A 11 -20.65 -16.29 1.95
C PRO A 11 -21.28 -15.12 1.18
N ASN A 12 -21.31 -13.95 1.82
CA ASN A 12 -21.98 -12.77 1.31
C ASN A 12 -21.28 -12.28 0.02
N LEU A 13 -21.78 -12.73 -1.14
CA LEU A 13 -21.26 -12.43 -2.48
C LEU A 13 -21.16 -10.93 -2.79
N LYS A 14 -21.91 -10.08 -2.07
CA LYS A 14 -21.78 -8.61 -2.19
C LYS A 14 -20.43 -8.11 -1.67
N SER A 15 -19.88 -8.71 -0.61
CA SER A 15 -18.56 -8.34 -0.08
C SER A 15 -17.43 -8.62 -1.08
N PHE A 16 -17.51 -9.75 -1.81
CA PHE A 16 -16.49 -10.12 -2.78
C PHE A 16 -16.44 -9.14 -3.95
N ARG A 17 -17.59 -8.65 -4.42
CA ARG A 17 -17.67 -7.69 -5.52
C ARG A 17 -17.11 -6.31 -5.14
N GLU A 18 -17.30 -5.88 -3.90
CA GLU A 18 -16.72 -4.64 -3.37
C GLU A 18 -15.21 -4.75 -3.15
N VAL A 19 -14.76 -5.87 -2.58
CA VAL A 19 -13.32 -6.18 -2.44
C VAL A 19 -12.66 -6.25 -3.82
N TRP A 20 -13.29 -6.89 -4.81
CA TRP A 20 -12.78 -6.95 -6.18
C TRP A 20 -12.75 -5.59 -6.87
N ARG A 21 -13.75 -4.73 -6.63
CA ARG A 21 -13.78 -3.37 -7.18
C ARG A 21 -12.72 -2.47 -6.54
N GLN A 22 -12.49 -2.57 -5.23
CA GLN A 22 -11.36 -1.90 -4.56
C GLN A 22 -10.01 -2.44 -5.07
N PHE A 23 -9.90 -3.75 -5.26
CA PHE A 23 -8.68 -4.37 -5.79
C PHE A 23 -8.38 -3.90 -7.21
N MET A 24 -9.36 -3.94 -8.12
CA MET A 24 -9.23 -3.45 -9.50
C MET A 24 -8.94 -1.95 -9.56
N GLY A 25 -9.57 -1.14 -8.69
CA GLY A 25 -9.30 0.29 -8.60
C GLY A 25 -7.85 0.58 -8.19
N ARG A 26 -7.32 -0.15 -7.21
CA ARG A 26 -5.91 -0.05 -6.80
C ARG A 26 -4.97 -0.54 -7.91
N MET A 27 -5.31 -1.64 -8.58
CA MET A 27 -4.49 -2.20 -9.65
C MET A 27 -4.43 -1.29 -10.89
N MET A 28 -5.55 -0.63 -11.27
CA MET A 28 -5.54 0.37 -12.34
C MET A 28 -4.70 1.60 -11.95
N SER A 29 -4.76 2.07 -10.71
CA SER A 29 -3.91 3.17 -10.24
C SER A 29 -2.41 2.81 -10.29
N PHE A 30 -2.08 1.53 -10.09
CA PHE A 30 -0.72 1.01 -10.13
C PHE A 30 -0.19 0.90 -11.58
N LEU A 31 -1.05 0.51 -12.53
CA LEU A 31 -0.69 0.39 -13.95
C LEU A 31 -0.65 1.74 -14.68
N LEU A 32 -1.39 2.74 -14.22
CA LEU A 32 -1.40 4.08 -14.83
C LEU A 32 -0.07 4.82 -14.63
N GLY A 33 0.64 4.59 -13.51
CA GLY A 33 1.93 5.24 -13.24
C GLY A 33 2.99 4.97 -14.31
N PRO A 34 3.36 3.70 -14.60
CA PRO A 34 4.36 3.38 -15.62
C PRO A 34 3.96 3.83 -17.03
N VAL A 35 2.68 3.69 -17.40
CA VAL A 35 2.19 4.07 -18.73
C VAL A 35 2.26 5.59 -18.93
N PHE A 36 1.89 6.37 -17.90
CA PHE A 36 1.98 7.83 -17.94
C PHE A 36 3.44 8.29 -18.09
N VAL A 37 4.37 7.65 -17.37
CA VAL A 37 5.81 7.93 -17.47
C VAL A 37 6.33 7.69 -18.89
N ILE A 38 5.99 6.55 -19.50
CA ILE A 38 6.42 6.23 -20.86
C ILE A 38 5.85 7.26 -21.84
N ALA A 39 4.57 7.61 -21.71
CA ALA A 39 3.94 8.65 -22.53
C ALA A 39 4.64 10.00 -22.38
N LEU A 40 5.00 10.40 -21.16
CA LEU A 40 5.73 11.64 -20.89
C LEU A 40 7.10 11.66 -21.57
N ILE A 41 7.86 10.56 -21.49
CA ILE A 41 9.15 10.41 -22.16
C ILE A 41 9.00 10.57 -23.68
N PHE A 42 7.98 9.93 -24.28
CA PHE A 42 7.69 10.07 -25.70
C PHE A 42 7.36 11.50 -26.10
N VAL A 43 6.57 12.22 -25.29
CA VAL A 43 6.25 13.63 -25.54
C VAL A 43 7.50 14.51 -25.49
N VAL A 44 8.37 14.33 -24.49
CA VAL A 44 9.63 15.08 -24.37
C VAL A 44 10.55 14.80 -25.56
N MET A 45 10.69 13.53 -25.95
CA MET A 45 11.44 13.13 -27.14
C MET A 45 10.90 13.76 -28.42
N ALA A 46 9.58 13.79 -28.60
CA ALA A 46 8.94 14.40 -29.77
C ALA A 46 9.19 15.90 -29.83
N ILE A 47 9.14 16.60 -28.69
CA ILE A 47 9.45 18.03 -28.60
C ILE A 47 10.91 18.28 -28.98
N LEU A 48 11.86 17.53 -28.40
CA LEU A 48 13.29 17.64 -28.73
C LEU A 48 13.56 17.40 -30.22
N LEU A 49 12.95 16.36 -30.80
CA LEU A 49 13.07 16.06 -32.23
C LEU A 49 12.52 17.21 -33.09
N SER A 50 11.41 17.83 -32.69
CA SER A 50 10.83 18.97 -33.42
C SER A 50 11.77 20.18 -33.44
N PHE A 51 12.49 20.45 -32.35
CA PHE A 51 13.50 21.51 -32.30
C PHE A 51 14.68 21.22 -33.23
N VAL A 52 15.18 19.99 -33.24
CA VAL A 52 16.26 19.57 -34.16
C VAL A 52 15.84 19.73 -35.62
N VAL A 53 14.62 19.29 -35.97
CA VAL A 53 14.08 19.43 -37.33
C VAL A 53 13.86 20.89 -37.72
N ALA A 54 13.40 21.73 -36.79
CA ALA A 54 13.24 23.16 -37.03
C ALA A 54 14.60 23.85 -37.28
N ASP A 55 15.64 23.47 -36.53
CA ASP A 55 16.98 24.03 -36.70
C ASP A 55 17.60 23.64 -38.05
N MET A 56 17.45 22.38 -38.46
CA MET A 56 17.91 21.90 -39.77
C MET A 56 17.28 22.65 -40.95
N LYS A 57 16.06 23.18 -40.78
CA LYS A 57 15.35 23.95 -41.81
C LYS A 57 15.62 25.45 -41.76
N SER A 58 16.32 25.94 -40.74
CA SER A 58 16.63 27.37 -40.62
C SER A 58 17.74 27.76 -41.60
N GLY A 59 17.52 28.86 -42.33
CA GLY A 59 18.50 29.36 -43.28
C GLY A 59 19.76 29.87 -42.58
N GLN A 60 20.93 29.69 -43.21
CA GLN A 60 22.24 30.01 -42.63
C GLN A 60 22.86 31.21 -43.34
N PRO A 61 23.38 32.21 -42.61
CA PRO A 61 24.06 33.33 -43.24
C PRO A 61 25.34 32.84 -43.92
N ALA A 62 25.40 33.00 -45.24
CA ALA A 62 26.56 32.60 -46.02
C ALA A 62 26.73 33.52 -47.24
N ILE A 63 27.95 33.59 -47.74
CA ILE A 63 28.28 34.25 -48.98
C ILE A 63 28.32 33.16 -50.06
N VAL A 64 27.46 33.30 -51.05
CA VAL A 64 27.37 32.37 -52.18
C VAL A 64 28.16 32.94 -53.34
N HIS A 65 29.24 32.25 -53.71
CA HIS A 65 30.06 32.60 -54.86
C HIS A 65 29.50 31.91 -56.09
N LEU A 66 29.06 32.70 -57.08
CA LEU A 66 28.40 32.22 -58.30
C LEU A 66 29.43 32.06 -59.43
N LYS A 67 29.19 31.11 -60.34
CA LYS A 67 30.04 30.95 -61.53
C LYS A 67 29.86 32.14 -62.47
N SER A 68 30.91 32.44 -63.24
CA SER A 68 30.89 33.49 -64.26
C SER A 68 29.72 33.31 -65.23
N GLY A 69 28.91 34.37 -65.39
CA GLY A 69 27.71 34.37 -66.24
C GLY A 69 26.38 34.13 -65.52
N VAL A 70 26.40 33.86 -64.21
CA VAL A 70 25.19 33.80 -63.38
C VAL A 70 25.10 35.08 -62.54
N ALA A 71 23.99 35.82 -62.68
CA ALA A 71 23.71 37.04 -61.91
C ALA A 71 24.88 38.05 -61.88
N ASP A 72 25.45 38.30 -63.06
CA ASP A 72 26.59 39.20 -63.30
C ASP A 72 27.90 38.81 -62.57
N GLY A 73 27.98 37.59 -62.03
CA GLY A 73 29.15 37.10 -61.30
C GLY A 73 29.35 37.76 -59.93
N VAL A 74 28.32 38.45 -59.41
CA VAL A 74 28.40 39.14 -58.12
C VAL A 74 27.97 38.20 -57.00
N ASP A 75 28.83 38.08 -55.98
CA ASP A 75 28.56 37.28 -54.80
C ASP A 75 27.25 37.66 -54.12
N ARG A 76 26.56 36.67 -53.55
CA ARG A 76 25.31 36.88 -52.81
C ARG A 76 25.53 36.66 -51.33
N ASP A 77 25.53 37.76 -50.59
CA ASP A 77 25.53 37.75 -49.12
C ASP A 77 24.08 37.73 -48.62
N GLY A 78 23.70 36.66 -47.94
CA GLY A 78 22.34 36.50 -47.46
C GLY A 78 22.12 35.24 -46.63
N VAL A 79 20.86 35.00 -46.28
CA VAL A 79 20.43 33.80 -45.56
C VAL A 79 20.16 32.70 -46.58
N VAL A 80 20.92 31.62 -46.49
CA VAL A 80 20.94 30.53 -47.46
C VAL A 80 20.17 29.32 -46.93
N THR A 81 19.20 28.83 -47.71
CA THR A 81 18.46 27.60 -47.43
C THR A 81 18.82 26.54 -48.47
N LYS A 82 19.40 25.42 -48.02
CA LYS A 82 19.81 24.30 -48.87
C LYS A 82 18.63 23.35 -49.10
N SER A 83 18.32 23.03 -50.35
CA SER A 83 17.40 21.96 -50.76
C SER A 83 18.15 20.97 -51.63
N ASP A 84 17.67 19.73 -51.74
CA ASP A 84 18.27 18.69 -52.59
C ASP A 84 18.56 19.15 -54.03
N LYS A 85 17.75 20.07 -54.58
CA LYS A 85 17.83 20.48 -55.99
C LYS A 85 18.34 21.91 -56.21
N TYR A 86 18.24 22.78 -55.22
CA TYR A 86 18.55 24.20 -55.38
C TYR A 86 18.93 24.85 -54.06
N LEU A 87 19.52 26.03 -54.17
CA LEU A 87 19.90 26.90 -53.09
C LEU A 87 19.04 28.16 -53.12
N THR A 88 18.34 28.48 -52.04
CA THR A 88 17.62 29.76 -51.93
C THR A 88 18.45 30.74 -51.13
N VAL A 89 18.71 31.94 -51.66
CA VAL A 89 19.43 33.01 -50.97
C VAL A 89 18.46 34.16 -50.75
N ASN A 90 18.24 34.54 -49.49
CA ASN A 90 17.48 35.73 -49.13
C ASN A 90 18.45 36.84 -48.72
N SER A 91 18.70 37.78 -49.64
CA SER A 91 19.61 38.91 -49.45
C SER A 91 18.81 40.20 -49.24
N ALA A 92 19.32 41.10 -48.38
CA ALA A 92 18.71 42.41 -48.19
C ALA A 92 18.74 43.27 -49.47
N ALA A 93 19.76 43.08 -50.32
CA ALA A 93 19.96 43.88 -51.53
C ALA A 93 19.14 43.36 -52.73
N HIS A 94 18.96 42.05 -52.83
CA HIS A 94 18.40 41.39 -54.02
C HIS A 94 17.10 40.62 -53.76
N GLY A 95 16.63 40.58 -52.51
CA GLY A 95 15.47 39.79 -52.12
C GLY A 95 15.78 38.28 -52.15
N LYS A 96 14.75 37.47 -52.44
CA LYS A 96 14.83 36.01 -52.45
C LYS A 96 15.14 35.50 -53.87
N GLU A 97 16.35 34.98 -54.06
CA GLU A 97 16.82 34.38 -55.31
C GLU A 97 17.01 32.86 -55.15
N VAL A 98 16.90 32.11 -56.25
CA VAL A 98 17.04 30.64 -56.28
C VAL A 98 18.07 30.25 -57.32
N PHE A 99 19.05 29.44 -56.92
CA PHE A 99 20.16 29.00 -57.76
C PHE A 99 20.24 27.47 -57.81
N GLY A 100 20.50 26.92 -58.99
CA GLY A 100 20.86 25.49 -59.13
C GLY A 100 22.27 25.22 -58.60
N TRP A 101 22.55 23.99 -58.17
CA TRP A 101 23.86 23.60 -57.65
C TRP A 101 24.99 23.78 -58.68
N GLU A 102 24.65 23.64 -59.96
CA GLU A 102 25.55 23.85 -61.10
C GLU A 102 25.95 25.32 -61.31
N GLN A 103 25.18 26.27 -60.77
CA GLN A 103 25.43 27.72 -60.88
C GLN A 103 26.35 28.26 -59.77
N ILE A 104 26.56 27.46 -58.72
CA ILE A 104 27.33 27.84 -57.54
C ILE A 104 28.77 27.34 -57.69
N GLN A 105 29.75 28.18 -57.36
CA GLN A 105 31.16 27.82 -57.34
C GLN A 105 31.55 27.22 -55.99
N PHE A 106 31.31 27.96 -54.91
CA PHE A 106 31.43 27.48 -53.53
C PHE A 106 30.61 28.38 -52.59
N ILE A 107 30.40 27.92 -51.36
CA ILE A 107 29.68 28.66 -50.33
C ILE A 107 30.65 28.93 -49.19
N SER A 108 30.86 30.20 -48.86
CA SER A 108 31.63 30.60 -47.68
C SER A 108 30.64 30.85 -46.52
N GLU A 109 30.63 29.95 -45.53
CA GLU A 109 29.83 30.14 -44.33
C GLU A 109 30.44 31.27 -43.49
N LYS A 110 29.63 32.26 -43.09
CA LYS A 110 30.12 33.29 -42.17
C LYS A 110 30.34 32.64 -40.80
N ASP A 111 31.53 32.85 -40.22
CA ASP A 111 31.95 32.40 -38.88
C ASP A 111 31.06 32.93 -37.73
N ILE A 112 30.08 33.78 -38.05
CA ILE A 112 29.04 34.24 -37.12
C ILE A 112 28.06 33.10 -36.77
N SER A 113 28.02 32.03 -37.57
CA SER A 113 27.09 30.90 -37.37
C SER A 113 27.53 29.92 -36.27
N THR A 114 28.83 29.80 -36.01
CA THR A 114 29.40 28.87 -35.03
C THR A 114 29.10 29.30 -33.59
N SER A 115 29.21 30.59 -33.26
CA SER A 115 28.88 31.10 -31.92
C SER A 115 27.39 30.97 -31.58
N ARG A 116 26.50 31.37 -32.48
CA ARG A 116 25.03 31.24 -32.28
C ARG A 116 24.53 29.80 -32.19
N ARG A 117 25.25 28.84 -32.78
CA ARG A 117 24.95 27.41 -32.62
C ARG A 117 25.38 26.92 -31.25
N LEU A 118 26.58 27.30 -30.78
CA LEU A 118 27.04 26.96 -29.45
C LEU A 118 26.10 27.49 -28.36
N ASP A 119 25.68 28.75 -28.43
CA ASP A 119 24.78 29.35 -27.44
C ASP A 119 23.45 28.57 -27.36
N ARG A 120 22.87 28.20 -28.51
CA ARG A 120 21.64 27.40 -28.57
C ARG A 120 21.81 25.99 -28.02
N ILE A 121 22.97 25.36 -28.24
CA ILE A 121 23.28 24.05 -27.65
C ILE A 121 23.39 24.16 -26.12
N VAL A 122 24.05 25.20 -25.63
CA VAL A 122 24.18 25.46 -24.19
C VAL A 122 22.80 25.68 -23.55
N ASP A 123 21.94 26.50 -24.18
CA ASP A 123 20.56 26.73 -23.71
C ASP A 123 19.73 25.45 -23.69
N LEU A 124 19.89 24.59 -24.71
CA LEU A 124 19.21 23.29 -24.78
C LEU A 124 19.68 22.36 -23.66
N ILE A 125 20.99 22.32 -23.39
CA ILE A 125 21.56 21.51 -22.31
C ILE A 125 21.06 22.00 -20.95
N ASP A 126 21.03 23.31 -20.71
CA ASP A 126 20.52 23.89 -19.47
C ASP A 126 19.02 23.60 -19.28
N LEU A 127 18.22 23.74 -20.34
CA LEU A 127 16.81 23.37 -20.36
C LEU A 127 16.61 21.88 -20.04
N LEU A 128 17.37 21.01 -20.71
CA LEU A 128 17.31 19.55 -20.50
C LEU A 128 17.71 19.19 -19.07
N SER A 129 18.74 19.85 -18.52
CA SER A 129 19.19 19.67 -17.14
C SER A 129 18.09 20.03 -16.13
N LYS A 130 17.41 21.16 -16.33
CA LYS A 130 16.27 21.59 -15.49
C LYS A 130 15.11 20.59 -15.56
N PHE A 131 14.77 20.10 -16.75
CA PHE A 131 13.74 19.07 -16.91
C PHE A 131 14.16 17.73 -16.31
N GLY A 132 15.42 17.34 -16.45
CA GLY A 132 15.98 16.13 -15.84
C GLY A 132 15.93 16.17 -14.32
N LEU A 133 16.22 17.32 -13.72
CA LEU A 133 16.10 17.53 -12.28
C LEU A 133 14.63 17.45 -11.83
N LEU A 134 13.72 18.12 -12.54
CA LEU A 134 12.29 18.07 -12.23
C LEU A 134 11.75 16.63 -12.34
N ALA A 135 12.12 15.91 -13.40
CA ALA A 135 11.72 14.52 -13.60
C ALA A 135 12.23 13.63 -12.45
N THR A 136 13.51 13.77 -12.07
CA THR A 136 14.09 13.03 -10.94
C THR A 136 13.31 13.25 -9.64
N VAL A 137 12.96 14.49 -9.33
CA VAL A 137 12.15 14.82 -8.13
C VAL A 137 10.76 14.16 -8.21
N LEU A 138 10.09 14.22 -9.37
CA LEU A 138 8.78 13.60 -9.55
C LEU A 138 8.84 12.07 -9.38
N PHE A 139 9.84 11.41 -9.99
CA PHE A 139 10.04 9.97 -9.82
C PHE A 139 10.30 9.59 -8.38
N PHE A 140 11.11 10.37 -7.67
CA PHE A 140 11.37 10.14 -6.26
C PHE A 140 10.09 10.24 -5.42
N MET A 141 9.25 11.25 -5.65
CA MET A 141 7.97 11.41 -4.96
C MET A 141 7.00 10.25 -5.24
N VAL A 142 6.92 9.78 -6.50
CA VAL A 142 6.12 8.60 -6.86
C VAL A 142 6.65 7.34 -6.18
N GLY A 143 7.98 7.15 -6.13
CA GLY A 143 8.63 6.03 -5.46
C GLY A 143 8.32 6.02 -3.95
N LEU A 144 8.41 7.18 -3.28
CA LEU A 144 8.03 7.30 -1.87
C LEU A 144 6.55 6.98 -1.63
N TYR A 145 5.65 7.45 -2.51
CA TYR A 145 4.23 7.14 -2.42
C TYR A 145 3.97 5.63 -2.58
N GLN A 146 4.56 5.00 -3.60
CA GLN A 146 4.43 3.56 -3.83
C GLN A 146 4.99 2.76 -2.66
N TYR A 147 6.15 3.15 -2.12
CA TYR A 147 6.74 2.52 -0.94
C TYR A 147 5.78 2.53 0.25
N GLY A 148 5.12 3.66 0.51
CA GLY A 148 4.11 3.76 1.57
C GLY A 148 2.90 2.84 1.36
N GLN A 149 2.45 2.64 0.11
CA GLN A 149 1.35 1.71 -0.20
C GLN A 149 1.78 0.25 -0.05
N THR A 150 2.99 -0.10 -0.50
CA THR A 150 3.55 -1.45 -0.34
C THR A 150 3.66 -1.81 1.13
N GLN A 151 4.18 -0.90 1.97
CA GLN A 151 4.26 -1.10 3.41
C GLN A 151 2.89 -1.35 4.05
N LYS A 152 1.85 -0.59 3.66
CA LYS A 152 0.48 -0.85 4.14
C LYS A 152 0.01 -2.25 3.75
N TRP A 153 0.22 -2.65 2.50
CA TRP A 153 -0.19 -3.97 2.03
C TRP A 153 0.56 -5.10 2.75
N GLU A 154 1.86 -4.94 3.00
CA GLU A 154 2.66 -5.90 3.77
C GLU A 154 2.13 -6.08 5.19
N ARG A 155 1.77 -4.99 5.88
CA ARG A 155 1.15 -5.03 7.22
C ARG A 155 -0.19 -5.76 7.21
N GLU A 156 -1.06 -5.49 6.23
CA GLU A 156 -2.35 -6.17 6.08
C GLU A 156 -2.16 -7.67 5.80
N LYS A 157 -1.19 -8.04 4.96
CA LYS A 157 -0.86 -9.44 4.67
C LYS A 157 -0.34 -10.15 5.92
N PHE A 158 0.53 -9.49 6.70
CA PHE A 158 1.02 -10.00 7.96
C PHE A 158 -0.13 -10.21 8.95
N LEU A 159 -1.01 -9.21 9.13
CA LEU A 159 -2.19 -9.31 9.98
C LEU A 159 -3.09 -10.47 9.55
N ALA A 160 -3.41 -10.60 8.26
CA ALA A 160 -4.24 -11.68 7.75
C ALA A 160 -3.64 -13.06 8.06
N SER A 161 -2.31 -13.20 7.97
CA SER A 161 -1.60 -14.43 8.35
C SER A 161 -1.70 -14.70 9.85
N ALA A 162 -1.45 -13.69 10.69
CA ALA A 162 -1.51 -13.82 12.14
C ALA A 162 -2.94 -14.16 12.62
N ILE A 163 -3.97 -13.56 12.03
CA ILE A 163 -5.38 -13.88 12.30
C ILE A 163 -5.72 -15.31 11.86
N LYS A 164 -5.23 -15.74 10.69
CA LYS A 164 -5.43 -17.11 10.23
C LYS A 164 -4.83 -18.12 11.20
N GLU A 165 -3.62 -17.85 11.70
CA GLU A 165 -2.97 -18.68 12.72
C GLU A 165 -3.79 -18.71 14.01
N PHE A 166 -4.10 -17.54 14.57
CA PHE A 166 -4.94 -17.38 15.76
C PHE A 166 -6.26 -18.16 15.69
N VAL A 167 -7.00 -18.01 14.58
CA VAL A 167 -8.30 -18.71 14.39
C VAL A 167 -8.12 -20.21 14.15
N GLY A 168 -6.97 -20.63 13.62
CA GLY A 168 -6.66 -22.02 13.30
C GLY A 168 -6.37 -22.89 14.52
N VAL A 169 -5.94 -22.30 15.64
CA VAL A 169 -5.62 -23.05 16.86
C VAL A 169 -6.89 -23.47 17.61
N LYS A 170 -7.03 -24.78 17.88
CA LYS A 170 -8.21 -25.36 18.58
C LYS A 170 -8.43 -24.76 19.97
N SER A 171 -7.36 -24.59 20.75
CA SER A 171 -7.40 -24.00 22.10
C SER A 171 -7.98 -22.57 22.08
N VAL A 172 -7.49 -21.73 21.16
CA VAL A 172 -7.98 -20.36 20.94
C VAL A 172 -9.45 -20.34 20.52
N ARG A 173 -9.84 -21.20 19.58
CA ARG A 173 -11.24 -21.32 19.15
C ARG A 173 -12.15 -21.66 20.32
N ASN A 174 -11.77 -22.64 21.15
CA ASN A 174 -12.56 -23.06 22.30
C ASN A 174 -12.65 -21.96 23.37
N ALA A 175 -11.56 -21.25 23.66
CA ALA A 175 -11.58 -20.11 24.57
C ALA A 175 -12.52 -19.01 24.10
N ARG A 176 -12.54 -18.69 22.79
CA ARG A 176 -13.52 -17.74 22.23
C ARG A 176 -14.95 -18.21 22.42
N LEU A 177 -15.23 -19.50 22.16
CA LEU A 177 -16.56 -20.06 22.39
C LEU A 177 -16.97 -20.04 23.87
N MET A 178 -16.03 -20.28 24.79
CA MET A 178 -16.24 -20.19 26.24
C MET A 178 -16.49 -18.74 26.69
N LEU A 179 -15.74 -17.77 26.16
CA LEU A 179 -16.02 -16.35 26.40
C LEU A 179 -17.40 -15.94 25.88
N ASP A 180 -17.77 -16.39 24.68
CA ASP A 180 -19.11 -16.18 24.14
C ASP A 180 -20.18 -16.84 25.03
N SER A 181 -19.88 -18.02 25.59
CA SER A 181 -20.75 -18.72 26.55
C SER A 181 -21.06 -17.83 27.75
N LEU A 182 -20.02 -17.31 28.40
CA LEU A 182 -20.15 -16.45 29.58
C LEU A 182 -20.97 -15.17 29.30
N ALA A 183 -20.95 -14.68 28.06
CA ALA A 183 -21.63 -13.45 27.67
C ALA A 183 -23.08 -13.65 27.22
N LEU A 184 -23.37 -14.76 26.55
CA LEU A 184 -24.62 -14.97 25.80
C LEU A 184 -25.49 -16.11 26.32
N TYR A 185 -24.92 -17.05 27.09
CA TYR A 185 -25.59 -18.28 27.51
C TYR A 185 -25.49 -18.44 29.02
N GLU A 186 -26.63 -18.41 29.72
CA GLU A 186 -26.67 -18.43 31.19
C GLU A 186 -26.07 -19.72 31.79
N GLU A 187 -26.32 -20.87 31.16
CA GLU A 187 -25.95 -22.18 31.71
C GLU A 187 -24.62 -22.72 31.17
N GLY A 188 -24.16 -22.29 29.99
CA GLY A 188 -23.01 -22.89 29.31
C GLY A 188 -23.25 -23.24 27.85
N ARG A 189 -22.30 -23.96 27.23
CA ARG A 189 -22.46 -24.52 25.88
C ARG A 189 -21.61 -25.78 25.66
N MET A 190 -21.91 -26.50 24.58
CA MET A 190 -21.09 -27.62 24.10
C MET A 190 -19.77 -27.12 23.49
N ILE A 191 -18.64 -27.65 23.95
CA ILE A 191 -17.27 -27.31 23.51
C ILE A 191 -16.49 -28.60 23.22
N ASP A 192 -15.69 -28.58 22.15
CA ASP A 192 -14.79 -29.67 21.77
C ASP A 192 -13.48 -29.60 22.58
N LEU A 193 -13.51 -30.09 23.83
CA LEU A 193 -12.46 -29.84 24.83
C LEU A 193 -11.40 -30.95 24.92
N ILE A 194 -11.75 -32.21 24.64
CA ILE A 194 -10.88 -33.37 24.91
C ILE A 194 -10.22 -33.86 23.61
N PRO A 195 -8.89 -33.67 23.41
CA PRO A 195 -8.24 -34.04 22.16
C PRO A 195 -7.91 -35.54 22.04
N GLN A 196 -7.97 -36.31 23.13
CA GLN A 196 -7.46 -37.69 23.19
C GLN A 196 -8.50 -38.80 22.99
N GLU A 197 -9.77 -38.46 22.77
CA GLU A 197 -10.78 -39.51 22.55
C GLU A 197 -10.81 -39.97 21.09
N GLU A 198 -10.76 -41.29 20.86
CA GLU A 198 -10.73 -41.90 19.52
C GLU A 198 -11.99 -41.57 18.69
N LYS A 199 -13.10 -41.23 19.35
CA LYS A 199 -14.38 -40.93 18.70
C LYS A 199 -14.67 -39.44 18.79
N ALA A 200 -14.83 -38.79 17.64
CA ALA A 200 -15.13 -37.36 17.53
C ALA A 200 -16.39 -36.91 18.30
N LYS A 201 -17.37 -37.79 18.53
CA LYS A 201 -18.58 -37.46 19.30
C LYS A 201 -18.30 -37.27 20.79
N ASP A 202 -17.30 -37.97 21.31
CA ASP A 202 -17.00 -38.00 22.74
C ASP A 202 -16.05 -36.83 23.12
N GLN A 203 -15.45 -36.17 22.13
CA GLN A 203 -14.61 -34.97 22.32
C GLN A 203 -15.40 -33.71 22.70
N THR A 204 -16.72 -33.69 22.47
CA THR A 204 -17.59 -32.53 22.74
C THR A 204 -18.30 -32.68 24.08
N VAL A 205 -17.98 -31.79 25.03
CA VAL A 205 -18.53 -31.80 26.38
C VAL A 205 -19.32 -30.52 26.65
N PHE A 206 -20.38 -30.62 27.46
CA PHE A 206 -21.06 -29.43 27.95
C PHE A 206 -20.17 -28.75 28.99
N VAL A 207 -19.78 -27.51 28.75
CA VAL A 207 -18.99 -26.70 29.69
C VAL A 207 -19.90 -25.62 30.26
N ASN A 208 -20.15 -25.70 31.58
CA ASN A 208 -20.97 -24.71 32.27
C ASN A 208 -20.13 -23.48 32.68
N ASN A 209 -20.79 -22.35 32.92
CA ASN A 209 -20.08 -21.10 33.23
C ASN A 209 -19.31 -21.16 34.56
N TYR A 210 -19.79 -21.93 35.54
CA TYR A 210 -19.11 -22.12 36.83
C TYR A 210 -17.85 -22.98 36.72
N GLU A 211 -17.82 -23.97 35.82
CA GLU A 211 -16.63 -24.75 35.48
C GLU A 211 -15.55 -23.84 34.90
N ILE A 212 -15.90 -22.93 33.99
CA ILE A 212 -14.95 -21.94 33.44
C ILE A 212 -14.42 -21.06 34.57
N PHE A 213 -15.30 -20.56 35.45
CA PHE A 213 -14.89 -19.70 36.56
C PHE A 213 -13.97 -20.40 37.57
N GLY A 214 -14.27 -21.66 37.92
CA GLY A 214 -13.45 -22.48 38.81
C GLY A 214 -12.11 -22.82 38.19
N ALA A 215 -12.10 -23.25 36.92
CA ALA A 215 -10.90 -23.61 36.19
C ALA A 215 -9.91 -22.44 36.09
N LEU A 216 -10.39 -21.21 35.94
CA LEU A 216 -9.56 -20.00 35.86
C LEU A 216 -9.16 -19.43 37.23
N THR A 217 -9.07 -20.27 38.26
CA THR A 217 -8.51 -19.86 39.54
C THR A 217 -7.02 -19.51 39.47
N THR A 218 -6.59 -18.58 40.31
CA THR A 218 -5.19 -18.15 40.46
C THR A 218 -4.36 -19.13 41.30
N ASN A 219 -5.01 -20.00 42.09
CA ASN A 219 -4.37 -20.96 42.98
C ASN A 219 -4.74 -22.41 42.59
N PRO A 220 -4.33 -22.90 41.40
CA PRO A 220 -4.78 -24.19 40.88
C PRO A 220 -4.45 -25.37 41.79
N HIS A 221 -3.35 -25.31 42.55
CA HIS A 221 -2.93 -26.40 43.45
C HIS A 221 -3.82 -26.57 44.69
N GLU A 222 -4.53 -25.51 45.09
CA GLU A 222 -5.41 -25.52 46.27
C GLU A 222 -6.86 -25.73 45.87
N ASP A 223 -7.28 -25.13 44.77
CA ASP A 223 -8.68 -25.03 44.37
C ASP A 223 -9.13 -26.12 43.40
N LEU A 224 -8.20 -26.80 42.72
CA LEU A 224 -8.51 -27.83 41.72
C LEU A 224 -8.04 -29.19 42.18
N ASP A 225 -8.85 -30.21 41.90
CA ASP A 225 -8.39 -31.59 41.99
C ASP A 225 -7.27 -31.83 40.95
N LYS A 226 -6.20 -32.52 41.35
CA LYS A 226 -5.08 -32.85 40.45
C LYS A 226 -5.53 -33.72 39.28
N GLU A 227 -6.65 -34.43 39.44
CA GLU A 227 -7.24 -35.30 38.43
C GLU A 227 -8.33 -34.58 37.60
N ASP A 228 -8.59 -33.28 37.82
CA ASP A 228 -9.56 -32.51 37.03
C ASP A 228 -8.99 -32.13 35.65
N LEU A 229 -8.96 -33.12 34.76
CA LEU A 229 -8.51 -32.96 33.37
C LEU A 229 -9.32 -31.91 32.59
N ARG A 230 -10.58 -31.64 32.99
CA ARG A 230 -11.43 -30.66 32.32
C ARG A 230 -10.99 -29.25 32.68
N ALA A 231 -10.72 -28.98 33.96
CA ALA A 231 -10.18 -27.71 34.39
C ALA A 231 -8.83 -27.41 33.71
N VAL A 232 -7.94 -28.41 33.62
CA VAL A 232 -6.67 -28.29 32.89
C VAL A 232 -6.90 -27.93 31.42
N ALA A 233 -7.79 -28.64 30.72
CA ALA A 233 -8.06 -28.35 29.32
C ALA A 233 -8.70 -26.97 29.08
N ILE A 234 -9.54 -26.47 30.01
CA ILE A 234 -10.08 -25.11 29.94
C ILE A 234 -8.95 -24.09 30.07
N ARG A 235 -8.03 -24.30 31.01
CA ARG A 235 -6.87 -23.41 31.22
C ARG A 235 -5.97 -23.37 30.00
N ASP A 236 -5.65 -24.53 29.42
CA ASP A 236 -4.87 -24.60 28.17
C ASP A 236 -5.51 -23.82 27.01
N CYS A 237 -6.85 -23.82 26.95
CA CYS A 237 -7.60 -23.02 25.98
C CYS A 237 -7.39 -21.52 26.21
N PHE A 238 -7.58 -21.05 27.44
CA PHE A 238 -7.41 -19.65 27.80
C PHE A 238 -5.94 -19.19 27.70
N ASP A 239 -4.98 -20.01 28.07
CA ASP A 239 -3.55 -19.73 27.93
C ASP A 239 -3.19 -19.44 26.48
N GLY A 240 -3.63 -20.32 25.56
CA GLY A 240 -3.44 -20.11 24.13
C GLY A 240 -4.06 -18.79 23.65
N PHE A 241 -5.32 -18.52 24.02
CA PHE A 241 -6.01 -17.29 23.62
C PHE A 241 -5.33 -16.02 24.16
N LEU A 242 -5.03 -15.98 25.46
CA LEU A 242 -4.45 -14.83 26.13
C LEU A 242 -3.00 -14.59 25.66
N SER A 243 -2.23 -15.64 25.41
CA SER A 243 -0.88 -15.53 24.83
C SER A 243 -0.89 -14.85 23.45
N TYR A 244 -1.88 -15.18 22.60
CA TYR A 244 -2.05 -14.49 21.33
C TYR A 244 -2.44 -13.01 21.51
N LEU A 245 -3.24 -12.65 22.52
CA LEU A 245 -3.54 -11.24 22.80
C LEU A 245 -2.27 -10.47 23.19
N VAL A 246 -1.40 -11.05 24.03
CA VAL A 246 -0.08 -10.46 24.33
C VAL A 246 0.76 -10.31 23.06
N THR A 247 0.73 -11.31 22.18
CA THR A 247 1.45 -11.28 20.90
C THR A 247 0.96 -10.17 19.98
N PHE A 248 -0.36 -9.99 19.88
CA PHE A 248 -0.94 -8.90 19.11
C PHE A 248 -0.62 -7.52 19.69
N ASP A 249 -0.57 -7.41 21.02
CA ASP A 249 -0.15 -6.19 21.68
C ASP A 249 1.27 -5.79 21.28
N HIS A 250 2.18 -6.76 21.28
CA HIS A 250 3.56 -6.59 20.84
C HIS A 250 3.65 -6.19 19.35
N TYR A 251 2.85 -6.82 18.47
CA TYR A 251 2.81 -6.44 17.05
C TYR A 251 2.31 -5.01 16.83
N ILE A 252 1.39 -4.52 17.67
CA ILE A 252 0.94 -3.13 17.63
C ILE A 252 2.08 -2.20 18.08
N GLU A 253 2.81 -2.54 19.14
CA GLU A 253 3.93 -1.74 19.65
C GLU A 253 5.07 -1.62 18.64
N GLN A 254 5.36 -2.70 17.92
CA GLN A 254 6.34 -2.71 16.84
C GLN A 254 5.84 -2.04 15.55
N GLY A 255 4.58 -1.64 15.48
CA GLY A 255 3.96 -1.05 14.29
C GLY A 255 3.80 -2.03 13.12
N LEU A 256 3.89 -3.34 13.37
CA LEU A 256 3.68 -4.38 12.37
C LEU A 256 2.21 -4.46 11.94
N ILE A 257 1.30 -4.22 12.89
CA ILE A 257 -0.14 -4.11 12.64
C ILE A 257 -0.67 -2.82 13.26
N THR A 258 -1.84 -2.38 12.78
CA THR A 258 -2.55 -1.26 13.41
C THR A 258 -3.66 -1.79 14.30
N LYS A 259 -3.94 -1.05 15.38
CA LYS A 259 -5.05 -1.34 16.29
C LYS A 259 -6.40 -1.41 15.55
N ASP A 260 -6.66 -0.45 14.67
CA ASP A 260 -7.94 -0.37 13.95
C ASP A 260 -8.14 -1.53 12.96
N ALA A 261 -7.06 -2.02 12.34
CA ALA A 261 -7.14 -3.21 11.48
C ALA A 261 -7.40 -4.47 12.31
N LEU A 262 -6.72 -4.63 13.45
CA LEU A 262 -6.93 -5.77 14.35
C LEU A 262 -8.34 -5.78 14.97
N SER A 263 -8.91 -4.60 15.26
CA SER A 263 -10.24 -4.47 15.86
C SER A 263 -11.34 -5.09 15.01
N ALA A 264 -11.20 -5.06 13.68
CA ALA A 264 -12.18 -5.67 12.78
C ALA A 264 -12.26 -7.20 12.91
N HIS A 265 -11.23 -7.84 13.46
CA HIS A 265 -11.15 -9.30 13.58
C HIS A 265 -11.42 -9.81 14.99
N ILE A 266 -10.88 -9.14 16.01
CA ILE A 266 -10.96 -9.61 17.39
C ILE A 266 -11.50 -8.57 18.38
N GLY A 267 -11.92 -7.39 17.88
CA GLY A 267 -12.40 -6.28 18.71
C GLY A 267 -13.52 -6.69 19.66
N TYR A 268 -14.46 -7.53 19.20
CA TYR A 268 -15.55 -8.05 20.03
C TYR A 268 -15.05 -8.73 21.32
N TRP A 269 -14.07 -9.63 21.25
CA TRP A 269 -13.55 -10.30 22.45
C TRP A 269 -12.70 -9.38 23.33
N ILE A 270 -11.98 -8.43 22.74
CA ILE A 270 -11.27 -7.39 23.49
C ILE A 270 -12.25 -6.51 24.27
N ASP A 271 -13.34 -6.08 23.62
CA ASP A 271 -14.39 -5.28 24.22
C ASP A 271 -15.14 -6.07 25.30
N LEU A 272 -15.31 -7.38 25.12
CA LEU A 272 -15.92 -8.26 26.10
C LEU A 272 -15.11 -8.37 27.40
N LEU A 273 -13.78 -8.29 27.31
CA LEU A 273 -12.89 -8.19 28.47
C LEU A 273 -12.70 -6.74 28.95
N GLY A 274 -13.23 -5.77 28.21
CA GLY A 274 -13.16 -4.35 28.51
C GLY A 274 -14.09 -3.89 29.63
N PRO A 275 -13.88 -2.66 30.16
CA PRO A 275 -14.69 -2.10 31.25
C PRO A 275 -16.15 -1.85 30.83
N THR A 276 -16.41 -1.57 29.55
CA THR A 276 -17.75 -1.30 29.00
C THR A 276 -18.49 -2.55 28.53
N SER A 277 -17.94 -3.73 28.79
CA SER A 277 -18.53 -5.01 28.41
C SER A 277 -19.88 -5.28 29.08
N SER A 278 -20.72 -6.07 28.40
CA SER A 278 -21.92 -6.70 28.97
C SER A 278 -21.63 -7.99 29.74
N LEU A 279 -20.41 -8.52 29.68
CA LEU A 279 -19.97 -9.68 30.46
C LEU A 279 -20.07 -9.38 31.95
N ASP A 280 -20.57 -10.33 32.75
CA ASP A 280 -20.65 -10.18 34.20
C ASP A 280 -19.26 -9.77 34.76
N PRO A 281 -19.20 -8.68 35.56
CA PRO A 281 -17.95 -8.21 36.16
C PRO A 281 -17.19 -9.27 36.95
N ILE A 282 -17.85 -10.29 37.50
CA ILE A 282 -17.23 -11.40 38.23
C ILE A 282 -16.42 -12.30 37.27
N PHE A 283 -17.01 -12.75 36.16
CA PHE A 283 -16.29 -13.56 35.17
C PHE A 283 -15.16 -12.75 34.50
N ARG A 284 -15.41 -11.48 34.15
CA ARG A 284 -14.38 -10.61 33.59
C ARG A 284 -13.18 -10.47 34.53
N ARG A 285 -13.44 -10.19 35.82
CA ARG A 285 -12.36 -10.10 36.84
C ARG A 285 -11.61 -11.41 36.98
N ARG A 286 -12.31 -12.56 36.94
CA ARG A 286 -11.68 -13.88 37.00
C ARG A 286 -10.70 -14.11 35.85
N VAL A 287 -11.11 -13.84 34.60
CA VAL A 287 -10.23 -14.00 33.43
C VAL A 287 -9.02 -13.06 33.50
N LEU A 288 -9.22 -11.81 33.92
CA LEU A 288 -8.12 -10.84 34.02
C LEU A 288 -7.16 -11.16 35.16
N ALA A 289 -7.68 -11.59 36.32
CA ALA A 289 -6.86 -12.03 37.46
C ALA A 289 -6.05 -13.29 37.11
N TYR A 290 -6.65 -14.21 36.34
CA TYR A 290 -5.95 -15.35 35.79
C TYR A 290 -4.78 -14.91 34.88
N ALA A 291 -5.04 -14.04 33.91
CA ALA A 291 -4.00 -13.53 33.02
C ALA A 291 -2.85 -12.84 33.78
N GLU A 292 -3.18 -12.05 34.81
CA GLU A 292 -2.20 -11.37 35.67
C GLU A 292 -1.35 -12.37 36.48
N ALA A 293 -1.97 -13.38 37.08
CA ALA A 293 -1.27 -14.42 37.86
C ALA A 293 -0.27 -15.23 37.01
N TYR A 294 -0.52 -15.33 35.70
CA TYR A 294 0.35 -15.99 34.72
C TYR A 294 1.26 -15.02 33.94
N GLU A 295 1.45 -13.81 34.46
CA GLU A 295 2.34 -12.78 33.89
C GLU A 295 1.99 -12.34 32.45
N MET A 296 0.74 -12.56 32.01
CA MET A 296 0.25 -12.15 30.69
C MET A 296 -0.20 -10.68 30.69
N THR A 297 0.65 -9.78 31.22
CA THR A 297 0.34 -8.36 31.47
C THR A 297 -0.07 -7.59 30.21
N GLY A 298 0.46 -7.99 29.05
CA GLY A 298 0.10 -7.42 27.74
C GLY A 298 -1.38 -7.50 27.39
N VAL A 299 -2.15 -8.43 28.01
CA VAL A 299 -3.61 -8.49 27.83
C VAL A 299 -4.28 -7.22 28.34
N ALA A 300 -3.92 -6.75 29.54
CA ALA A 300 -4.50 -5.56 30.14
C ALA A 300 -4.13 -4.30 29.35
N ASP A 301 -2.90 -4.23 28.84
CA ASP A 301 -2.44 -3.13 28.01
C ASP A 301 -3.15 -3.07 26.66
N LEU A 302 -3.36 -4.23 26.02
CA LEU A 302 -4.18 -4.32 24.80
C LEU A 302 -5.61 -3.81 25.06
N ILE A 303 -6.29 -4.31 26.08
CA ILE A 303 -7.65 -3.88 26.43
C ILE A 303 -7.70 -2.36 26.67
N ARG A 304 -6.69 -1.81 27.37
CA ARG A 304 -6.58 -0.37 27.62
C ARG A 304 -6.37 0.42 26.34
N LYS A 305 -5.56 -0.07 25.39
CA LYS A 305 -5.38 0.57 24.07
C LYS A 305 -6.72 0.68 23.34
N TYR A 306 -7.62 -0.30 23.50
CA TYR A 306 -8.96 -0.31 22.89
C TYR A 306 -9.99 0.59 23.56
N ASN A 307 -9.97 0.65 24.88
CA ASN A 307 -11.00 1.34 25.67
C ASN A 307 -10.63 2.78 26.10
N LYS A 308 -9.50 3.32 25.62
CA LYS A 308 -9.17 4.74 25.84
C LYS A 308 -10.21 5.62 25.13
N PRO A 309 -10.89 6.56 25.82
CA PRO A 309 -11.79 7.50 25.16
C PRO A 309 -10.99 8.28 24.10
N PRO A 310 -11.59 8.55 22.92
CA PRO A 310 -10.89 9.24 21.85
C PRO A 310 -10.39 10.60 22.32
N LEU A 311 -9.18 11.01 21.88
CA LEU A 311 -8.46 12.19 22.37
C LEU A 311 -9.30 13.47 22.39
N TRP A 312 -10.21 13.67 21.41
CA TRP A 312 -11.09 14.84 21.36
C TRP A 312 -12.07 14.92 22.54
N LYS A 313 -12.53 13.80 23.10
CA LYS A 313 -13.38 13.79 24.30
C LYS A 313 -12.62 14.24 25.56
N ARG A 314 -11.29 14.16 25.56
CA ARG A 314 -10.44 14.67 26.65
C ARG A 314 -10.11 16.15 26.49
N ILE A 315 -10.25 16.71 25.28
CA ILE A 315 -9.99 18.13 25.01
C ILE A 315 -11.26 18.97 25.26
N LEU A 316 -12.45 18.37 25.13
CA LEU A 316 -13.75 19.06 25.24
C LEU A 316 -14.46 18.86 26.59
N GLY A 317 -13.87 18.15 27.55
CA GLY A 317 -14.42 17.94 28.90
C GLY A 317 -13.46 18.49 29.93
#